data_AF-A0AAU9AST7-F1
#
_entry.id   AF-A0AAU9AST7-F1
#
_cell.length_a   1.000
_cell.length_b   1.000
_cell.length_c   1.000
_cell.angle_alpha   90.00
_cell.angle_beta   90.00
_cell.angle_gamma   90.00
#
_symmetry.space_group_name_H-M   'P 1'
#
loop_
_entity.id
_entity.type
_entity.pdbx_description
1 polymer ?
#
loop_
_entity_poly.entity_id
_entity_poly.type
_entity_poly.pdbx_seq_one_letter_code
_entity_poly.pdbx_strand_id
1 'polypeptide(L)' 'MIALLTLPVLLYQLLFVLILYTASRFGARSLLIAFIACLLWTATHLFFPPLAVLQGAVIGVSYWWFSRKAARS' A
#
# COMPACT_ATOMS: atom_id res chain seq x y z
N MET A 1 -23.15 1.15 8.86
CA MET A 1 -21.83 1.67 8.49
C MET A 1 -20.71 0.75 9.03
N ILE A 2 -20.62 -0.51 8.58
CA ILE A 2 -19.61 -1.50 9.02
C ILE A 2 -18.87 -2.12 7.80
N ALA A 3 -19.08 -1.60 6.59
CA ALA A 3 -18.47 -2.16 5.38
C ALA A 3 -16.95 -1.92 5.28
N LEU A 4 -16.41 -0.94 6.00
CA LEU A 4 -14.99 -0.54 5.95
C LEU A 4 -14.05 -1.46 6.75
N LEU A 5 -14.57 -2.24 7.70
CA LEU A 5 -13.79 -3.10 8.59
C LEU A 5 -14.11 -4.58 8.37
N THR A 6 -14.40 -4.94 7.13
CA THR A 6 -14.58 -6.35 6.79
C THR A 6 -13.21 -7.03 6.77
N LEU A 7 -13.15 -8.24 7.32
CA LEU A 7 -11.94 -9.06 7.39
C LEU A 7 -11.17 -9.15 6.04
N PRO A 8 -11.85 -9.23 4.86
CA PRO A 8 -11.20 -9.19 3.55
C PRO A 8 -10.47 -7.87 3.26
N VAL A 9 -11.04 -6.73 3.65
CA VAL A 9 -10.46 -5.40 3.40
C VAL A 9 -9.18 -5.23 4.23
N LEU A 10 -9.20 -5.67 5.50
CA LEU A 10 -8.02 -5.65 6.37
C LEU A 10 -6.89 -6.52 5.81
N LEU A 11 -7.20 -7.74 5.35
CA LEU A 11 -6.21 -8.63 4.73
C LEU A 11 -5.59 -8.00 3.49
N TYR A 12 -6.39 -7.35 2.65
CA TYR A 12 -5.90 -6.64 1.46
C TYR A 12 -4.96 -5.49 1.84
N GLN A 13 -5.32 -4.68 2.83
CA GLN A 13 -4.47 -3.59 3.31
C GLN A 13 -3.12 -4.11 3.82
N LEU A 14 -3.14 -5.16 4.64
CA LEU A 14 -1.92 -5.79 5.16
C LEU A 14 -1.07 -6.41 4.05
N LEU A 15 -1.68 -6.97 3.01
CA LEU A 15 -0.97 -7.48 1.84
C LEU A 15 -0.17 -6.37 1.15
N PHE A 16 -0.78 -5.20 0.92
CA PHE A 16 -0.07 -4.05 0.34
C PHE A 16 1.07 -3.55 1.22
N VAL A 17 0.85 -3.48 2.53
CA VAL A 17 1.89 -3.12 3.49
C VAL A 17 3.04 -4.13 3.44
N LEU A 18 2.74 -5.43 3.36
CA LEU A 18 3.74 -6.50 3.27
C LEU A 18 4.55 -6.43 1.97
N ILE A 19 3.90 -6.13 0.84
CA ILE A 19 4.57 -5.92 -0.46
C ILE A 19 5.54 -4.73 -0.37
N LEU A 20 5.10 -3.59 0.16
CA LEU A 20 5.97 -2.42 0.33
C LEU A 20 7.09 -2.69 1.33
N TYR A 21 6.81 -3.42 2.42
CA TYR A 21 7.82 -3.81 3.39
C TYR A 21 8.89 -4.71 2.76
N THR A 22 8.50 -5.76 2.05
CA THR A 22 9.46 -6.65 1.37
C THR A 22 10.24 -5.89 0.30
N ALA A 23 9.57 -5.08 -0.52
CA ALA A 23 10.23 -4.23 -1.53
C ALA A 23 11.24 -3.25 -0.92
N SER A 24 10.96 -2.69 0.27
CA SER A 24 11.88 -1.79 0.97
C SER A 24 13.22 -2.44 1.32
N ARG A 25 13.26 -3.77 1.46
CA ARG A 25 14.49 -4.54 1.74
C ARG A 25 15.39 -4.68 0.51
N PHE A 26 14.86 -4.50 -0.69
CA PHE A 26 15.60 -4.59 -1.96
C PHE A 26 16.05 -3.21 -2.50
N GLY A 27 15.81 -2.13 -1.73
CA GLY A 27 16.26 -0.78 -2.05
C GLY A 27 15.17 0.15 -2.62
N ALA A 28 15.54 1.42 -2.81
CA ALA A 28 14.61 2.50 -3.12
C ALA A 28 13.89 2.34 -4.47
N ARG A 29 14.56 1.80 -5.51
CA ARG A 29 13.94 1.54 -6.82
C ARG A 29 12.86 0.46 -6.72
N SER A 30 13.14 -0.63 -6.01
CA SER A 30 12.19 -1.73 -5.78
C SER A 30 10.96 -1.24 -5.01
N LEU A 31 11.18 -0.40 -3.99
CA LEU A 31 10.09 0.22 -3.22
C LEU A 31 9.21 1.14 -4.08
N LEU A 32 9.80 1.92 -4.98
CA LEU A 32 9.06 2.80 -5.90
C LEU A 32 8.27 1.99 -6.94
N ILE A 33 8.85 0.92 -7.50
CA ILE A 33 8.14 0.02 -8.42
C ILE A 33 6.94 -0.62 -7.70
N ALA A 34 7.16 -1.14 -6.50
CA ALA A 34 6.09 -1.73 -5.69
C ALA A 34 4.98 -0.71 -5.40
N PHE A 35 5.34 0.52 -4.99
CA PHE A 35 4.38 1.59 -4.75
C PHE A 35 3.51 1.91 -5.97
N ILE A 36 4.13 2.08 -7.15
CA ILE A 36 3.41 2.35 -8.40
C ILE A 36 2.49 1.16 -8.74
N ALA A 37 2.97 -0.08 -8.63
CA ALA A 37 2.17 -1.27 -8.89
C ALA A 37 0.95 -1.37 -7.94
N CYS A 38 1.13 -1.05 -6.66
CA CYS A 38 0.05 -1.04 -5.66
C CYS A 38 -1.00 0.04 -5.96
N LEU A 39 -0.58 1.23 -6.40
CA LEU A 39 -1.48 2.29 -6.81
C LEU A 39 -2.25 1.93 -8.09
N LEU A 40 -1.57 1.37 -9.10
CA LEU A 40 -2.22 0.89 -10.32
C LEU A 40 -3.26 -0.18 -10.01
N TRP A 41 -2.93 -1.16 -9.16
CA TRP A 41 -3.90 -2.16 -8.73
C TRP A 41 -5.10 -1.53 -8.00
N THR A 42 -4.85 -0.57 -7.12
CA THR A 42 -5.95 0.12 -6.41
C THR A 42 -6.84 0.88 -7.42
N ALA A 43 -6.25 1.45 -8.46
CA ALA A 43 -7.00 2.12 -9.53
C ALA A 43 -7.87 1.16 -10.35
N THR A 44 -7.47 -0.11 -10.54
CA THR A 44 -8.32 -1.11 -11.22
C THR A 44 -9.51 -1.55 -10.36
N HIS A 45 -9.46 -1.34 -9.04
CA HIS A 45 -10.50 -1.73 -8.09
C HIS A 45 -11.42 -0.57 -7.67
N LEU A 46 -11.58 0.44 -8.52
CA LEU A 46 -12.34 1.68 -8.25
C LEU A 46 -13.85 1.49 -7.95
N PHE A 47 -14.35 0.26 -7.92
CA PHE A 47 -15.75 -0.09 -7.66
C PHE A 47 -16.28 0.42 -6.29
N PHE A 48 -15.40 0.78 -5.35
CA PHE A 48 -15.75 1.40 -4.07
C PHE A 48 -14.86 2.62 -3.75
N PRO A 49 -15.30 3.85 -4.11
CA PRO A 49 -14.51 5.07 -3.94
C PRO A 49 -13.99 5.32 -2.51
N PRO A 50 -14.77 5.08 -1.43
CA PRO A 50 -14.27 5.28 -0.06
C PRO A 50 -13.13 4.32 0.31
N LEU A 51 -13.19 3.09 -0.18
CA LEU A 51 -12.15 2.08 0.06
C LEU A 51 -10.88 2.41 -0.73
N ALA A 52 -11.01 2.91 -1.95
CA ALA A 52 -9.87 3.35 -2.76
C ALA A 52 -9.11 4.49 -2.08
N VAL A 53 -9.80 5.46 -1.48
CA VAL A 53 -9.17 6.56 -0.72
C VAL A 53 -8.43 6.02 0.50
N LEU A 54 -9.06 5.15 1.29
CA LEU A 54 -8.44 4.53 2.47
C LEU A 54 -7.20 3.71 2.07
N GLN A 55 -7.32 2.90 1.02
CA GLN A 55 -6.23 2.06 0.51
C GLN A 55 -5.06 2.90 -0.02
N GLY A 56 -5.35 3.97 -0.76
CA GLY A 56 -4.35 4.93 -1.23
C GLY A 56 -3.62 5.61 -0.09
N ALA A 57 -4.34 6.01 0.98
CA ALA A 57 -3.72 6.58 2.17
C ALA A 57 -2.78 5.59 2.86
N VAL A 58 -3.19 4.33 3.04
CA VAL A 58 -2.36 3.27 3.63
C VAL A 58 -1.09 3.02 2.80
N ILE A 59 -1.23 2.92 1.47
CA ILE A 59 -0.09 2.72 0.54
C ILE A 59 0.87 3.91 0.61
N GLY A 60 0.35 5.14 0.59
CA GLY A 60 1.13 6.37 0.68
C GLY A 60 1.92 6.50 1.98
N VAL A 61 1.25 6.32 3.13
CA VAL A 61 1.90 6.37 4.45
C VAL A 61 2.97 5.29 4.58
N SER A 62 2.69 4.08 4.11
CA SER A 62 3.64 2.96 4.14
C SER A 62 4.86 3.23 3.28
N TYR A 63 4.67 3.72 2.05
CA TYR A 63 5.77 4.10 1.16
C TYR A 63 6.65 5.18 1.80
N TRP A 64 6.06 6.24 2.35
CA TRP A 64 6.81 7.31 3.01
C TRP A 64 7.61 6.79 4.21
N TRP A 65 6.99 5.97 5.05
CA TRP A 65 7.64 5.37 6.22
C TRP A 65 8.81 4.48 5.83
N PHE A 66 8.61 3.58 4.87
CA PHE A 66 9.65 2.66 4.42
C PHE A 66 10.72 3.35 3.58
N SER A 67 10.40 4.39 2.82
CA SER A 67 11.38 5.19 2.08
C SER A 67 12.35 5.90 3.03
N ARG A 68 11.84 6.45 4.14
CA ARG A 68 12.69 7.05 5.19
C ARG A 68 13.61 6.03 5.85
N LYS A 69 13.14 4.80 6.02
CA LYS A 69 13.92 3.72 6.61
C LYS A 69 14.98 3.20 5.65
N ALA A 70 14.63 3.03 4.37
CA ALA A 70 15.54 2.62 3.31
C ALA A 70 16.65 3.65 3.04
N ALA A 71 16.39 4.95 3.23
CA ALA A 71 17.41 6.00 3.12
C ALA A 71 18.38 6.07 4.32
N ARG A 72 18.11 5.33 5.41
CA ARG A 72 18.96 5.26 6.61
C ARG A 72 19.77 3.96 6.72
N SER A 73 19.56 3.00 5.82
CA SER A 73 20.31 1.73 5.74
C SER A 73 21.36 1.82 4.65
#